data_AF-A0A0D0WQ63-F1
#
_entry.id   AF-A0A0D0WQ63-F1
#
_cell.length_a   1.000
_cell.length_b   1.000
_cell.length_c   1.000
_cell.angle_alpha   90.00
_cell.angle_beta   90.00
_cell.angle_gamma   90.00
#
_symmetry.space_group_name_H-M   'P 1'
#
loop_
_entity.id
_entity.type
_entity.pdbx_description
1 polymer ?
#
loop_
_entity_poly.entity_id
_entity_poly.type
_entity_poly.pdbx_seq_one_letter_code
_entity_poly.pdbx_strand_id
1 'polypeptide(L)' 'MGRGSVLLMGPYEIAERLGVSRQRFQQLTRYPTFPKPYQELRGMKVWLAEDVEEWIRKYRQPRPTEDDTPE' A
#
# COMPACT_ATOMS: atom_id res chain seq x y z
N MET A 1 -12.75 26.67 4.53
CA MET A 1 -11.73 25.59 4.56
C MET A 1 -11.90 24.74 3.31
N GLY A 2 -10.96 24.79 2.38
CA GLY A 2 -10.90 23.79 1.31
C GLY A 2 -10.72 22.43 1.96
N ARG A 3 -11.59 21.46 1.65
CA ARG A 3 -11.34 20.07 2.03
C ARG A 3 -10.03 19.70 1.34
N GLY A 4 -8.93 19.58 2.09
CA GLY A 4 -7.74 18.94 1.56
C GLY A 4 -8.20 17.57 1.06
N SER A 5 -8.08 17.34 -0.23
CA SER A 5 -8.55 16.10 -0.85
C SER A 5 -7.67 14.96 -0.35
N VAL A 6 -8.07 14.35 0.75
CA VAL A 6 -7.45 13.13 1.26
C VAL A 6 -7.72 12.03 0.22
N LEU A 7 -6.66 11.52 -0.39
CA LEU A 7 -6.75 10.41 -1.33
C LEU A 7 -6.89 9.10 -0.55
N LEU A 8 -7.96 8.37 -0.83
CA LEU A 8 -8.23 7.06 -0.23
C LEU A 8 -7.96 5.97 -1.25
N MET A 9 -7.41 4.85 -0.78
CA MET A 9 -7.25 3.64 -1.59
C MET A 9 -8.02 2.47 -0.96
N GLY A 10 -8.69 1.69 -1.80
CA GLY A 10 -9.27 0.42 -1.42
C GLY A 10 -8.30 -0.75 -1.66
N PRO A 11 -8.74 -1.99 -1.37
CA PRO A 11 -7.94 -3.19 -1.57
C PRO A 11 -7.48 -3.40 -3.02
N TYR A 12 -8.29 -2.96 -3.99
CA TYR A 12 -7.98 -3.16 -5.41
C TYR A 12 -6.88 -2.19 -5.86
N GLU A 13 -7.03 -0.91 -5.56
CA GLU A 13 -6.07 0.14 -5.90
C GLU A 13 -4.71 -0.14 -5.25
N ILE A 14 -4.69 -0.60 -3.99
CA ILE A 14 -3.44 -0.94 -3.31
C ILE A 14 -2.80 -2.18 -3.93
N ALA A 15 -3.58 -3.20 -4.30
CA ALA A 15 -3.02 -4.40 -4.94
C ALA A 15 -2.37 -4.09 -6.31
N GLU A 16 -3.04 -3.26 -7.12
CA GLU A 16 -2.47 -2.75 -8.39
C GLU A 16 -1.22 -1.92 -8.14
N ARG A 17 -1.27 -0.97 -7.18
CA ARG A 17 -0.14 -0.11 -6.82
C ARG A 17 1.09 -0.90 -6.38
N LEU A 18 0.87 -2.01 -5.68
CA LEU A 18 1.92 -2.92 -5.20
C LEU A 18 2.40 -3.93 -6.26
N GLY A 19 1.71 -4.03 -7.40
CA GLY A 19 1.96 -5.04 -8.43
C GLY A 19 1.78 -6.47 -7.92
N VAL A 20 0.78 -6.70 -7.05
CA VAL A 20 0.53 -8.02 -6.43
C VAL A 20 -0.90 -8.51 -6.64
N SER A 21 -1.10 -9.82 -6.54
CA SER A 21 -2.45 -10.38 -6.52
C SER A 21 -3.24 -9.94 -5.29
N ARG A 22 -4.57 -9.94 -5.39
CA ARG A 22 -5.47 -9.67 -4.24
C ARG A 22 -5.19 -10.61 -3.06
N GLN A 23 -4.90 -11.89 -3.32
CA GLN A 23 -4.55 -12.84 -2.26
C GLN A 23 -3.27 -12.42 -1.53
N ARG A 24 -2.25 -11.99 -2.28
CA ARG A 24 -1.00 -11.50 -1.68
C ARG A 24 -1.22 -10.21 -0.89
N PHE A 25 -2.03 -9.28 -1.40
CA PHE A 25 -2.45 -8.10 -0.63
C PHE A 25 -3.10 -8.49 0.70
N GLN A 26 -4.03 -9.45 0.71
CA GLN A 26 -4.69 -9.90 1.95
C GLN A 26 -3.74 -10.58 2.96
N GLN A 27 -2.60 -11.09 2.51
CA GLN A 27 -1.56 -11.54 3.42
C GLN A 27 -0.78 -10.35 4.00
N LEU A 28 -0.46 -9.36 3.17
CA LEU A 28 0.24 -8.14 3.59
C LEU A 28 -0.52 -7.39 4.68
N THR A 29 -1.84 -7.29 4.58
CA THR A 29 -2.69 -6.61 5.57
C THR A 29 -2.67 -7.26 6.96
N ARG A 30 -2.15 -8.49 7.10
CA ARG A 30 -2.02 -9.19 8.39
C ARG A 30 -0.71 -8.85 9.10
N TYR A 31 0.27 -8.28 8.40
CA TYR A 31 1.54 -7.92 9.03
C TYR A 31 1.36 -6.68 9.90
N PRO A 32 1.95 -6.66 11.12
CA PRO A 32 1.81 -5.54 12.04
C PRO A 32 2.45 -4.24 11.53
N THR A 33 3.32 -4.34 10.53
CA THR A 33 3.94 -3.18 9.87
C THR A 33 3.05 -2.57 8.80
N PHE A 34 2.06 -3.29 8.28
CA PHE A 34 1.18 -2.77 7.24
C PHE A 34 0.24 -1.70 7.81
N PRO A 35 -0.08 -0.64 7.04
CA PRO A 35 -0.94 0.44 7.51
C PRO A 35 -2.27 -0.06 8.05
N LYS A 36 -2.69 0.51 9.17
CA LYS A 36 -4.05 0.29 9.68
C LYS A 36 -5.05 0.92 8.70
N PRO A 37 -6.21 0.30 8.52
CA PRO A 37 -7.27 0.89 7.70
C PRO A 37 -7.70 2.23 8.31
N TYR A 38 -7.82 3.25 7.46
CA TYR A 38 -8.34 4.55 7.84
C TYR A 38 -9.82 4.46 8.22
N GLN A 39 -10.58 3.68 7.44
CA GLN A 39 -11.99 3.43 7.72
C GLN A 39 -12.36 1.99 7.33
N GLU A 40 -13.14 1.35 8.19
CA GLU A 40 -13.80 0.09 7.89
C GLU A 40 -15.26 0.38 7.51
N LEU A 41 -15.62 0.06 6.27
CA LEU A 41 -16.98 0.11 5.74
C LEU A 41 -17.60 -1.28 5.79
N ARG A 42 -18.93 -1.38 5.66
CA ARG A 42 -19.64 -2.67 5.70
C ARG A 42 -19.11 -3.72 4.71
N GLY A 43 -18.57 -3.29 3.56
CA GLY A 43 -18.07 -4.19 2.52
C GLY A 43 -16.55 -4.17 2.28
N MET A 44 -15.83 -3.17 2.79
CA MET A 44 -14.40 -3.02 2.51
C MET A 44 -13.71 -2.12 3.53
N LYS A 45 -12.40 -2.26 3.60
CA LYS A 45 -11.53 -1.32 4.32
C LYS A 45 -10.95 -0.33 3.31
N VAL A 46 -10.73 0.90 3.74
CA VAL A 46 -10.03 1.93 2.96
C VAL A 46 -8.87 2.47 3.78
N TRP A 47 -7.79 2.85 3.09
CA TRP A 47 -6.57 3.37 3.68
C TRP A 47 -6.30 4.77 3.14
N LEU A 48 -5.54 5.55 3.91
CA LEU A 48 -4.94 6.77 3.39
C LEU A 48 -3.89 6.39 2.36
N ALA A 49 -3.91 7.05 1.20
CA ALA A 49 -2.90 6.85 0.17
C ALA A 49 -1.49 7.15 0.71
N GLU A 50 -1.34 8.19 1.53
CA GLU A 50 -0.05 8.57 2.12
C GLU A 50 0.57 7.45 2.97
N ASP A 51 -0.20 6.83 3.86
CA ASP A 51 0.28 5.74 4.73
C ASP A 51 0.75 4.54 3.90
N VAL A 52 0.04 4.24 2.82
CA VAL A 52 0.41 3.15 1.89
C VAL A 52 1.71 3.48 1.19
N GLU A 53 1.87 4.70 0.67
CA GLU A 53 3.10 5.13 0.01
C GLU A 53 4.31 5.17 0.96
N GLU A 54 4.12 5.65 2.19
CA GLU A 54 5.15 5.62 3.23
C GLU A 54 5.58 4.19 3.56
N TRP A 55 4.60 3.29 3.70
CA TRP A 55 4.88 1.88 3.92
C TRP A 55 5.66 1.27 2.76
N ILE A 56 5.28 1.58 1.51
CA ILE A 56 6.01 1.12 0.31
C ILE A 56 7.46 1.58 0.36
N ARG A 57 7.69 2.88 0.61
CA ARG A 57 9.05 3.45 0.69
C ARG A 57 9.89 2.79 1.78
N LYS A 58 9.28 2.47 2.92
CA LYS A 58 9.98 1.93 4.08
C LYS A 58 10.28 0.43 3.99
N TYR A 59 9.34 -0.37 3.48
CA TYR A 59 9.39 -1.84 3.56
C TYR A 59 9.52 -2.54 2.20
N ARG A 60 9.31 -1.81 1.11
CA ARG A 60 9.35 -2.29 -0.27
C ARG A 60 10.41 -1.51 -1.04
N GLN A 61 11.66 -1.61 -0.58
CA GLN A 61 12.79 -1.19 -1.40
C GLN A 61 12.73 -1.95 -2.73
N PRO A 62 12.98 -1.29 -3.87
CA PRO A 62 13.08 -1.98 -5.14
C PRO A 62 14.11 -3.10 -4.97
N ARG A 63 13.77 -4.30 -5.48
CA ARG A 63 14.81 -5.32 -5.65
C ARG A 63 15.86 -4.67 -6.56
N PRO A 64 17.16 -4.66 -6.19
CA PRO A 64 18.19 -4.25 -7.12
C PRO A 64 17.96 -5.05 -8.40
N THR A 65 17.74 -4.36 -9.50
CA THR A 65 17.75 -4.99 -10.81
C THR A 65 19.17 -5.50 -11.06
N GLU A 66 19.34 -6.61 -11.78
CA GLU A 66 20.68 -7.18 -12.04
C GLU A 66 21.65 -6.15 -12.67
N ASP A 67 21.11 -5.11 -13.32
CA ASP A 67 21.81 -3.93 -13.84
C ASP A 67 22.42 -2.97 -12.78
N ASP A 68 22.10 -3.10 -11.49
CA ASP A 68 22.65 -2.27 -10.39
C ASP A 68 23.90 -2.90 -9.73
N THR A 69 24.50 -3.93 -10.33
CA THR A 69 25.80 -4.46 -9.87
C THR A 69 26.91 -3.54 -10.37
N PRO A 70 27.60 -2.76 -9.51
CA PRO A 70 28.81 -2.06 -9.95
C PRO A 70 29.88 -3.11 -10.29
N GLU A 71 30.37 -3.05 -11.53
CA GLU A 71 31.53 -3.82 -12.03
C GLU A 71 32.78 -3.60 -11.16
#